data_AF-A0A1N6ITA4-F1
#
_entry.id   AF-A0A1N6ITA4-F1
#
_cell.length_a   1.000
_cell.length_b   1.000
_cell.length_c   1.000
_cell.angle_alpha   90.00
_cell.angle_beta   90.00
_cell.angle_gamma   90.00
#
_symmetry.space_group_name_H-M   'P 1'
#
loop_
_entity.id
_entity.type
_entity.pdbx_description
1 polymer ?
#
loop_
_entity_poly.entity_id
_entity_poly.type
_entity_poly.pdbx_seq_one_letter_code
_entity_poly.pdbx_strand_id
1 'polypeptide(L)'
;MDESDYWGRLEYRVCDELAGLSHIVGRFYWCDGFVPDQYILDGPSPCILGRAWLVIGTNYDELWAFTLLLNRSVLSVEEIDWSALLPADDVTRWLTVDRKRKQLILEPSAAVLDKAPPTPRGKLNGMDRPDGRAC
;
A
#
# COMPACT_ATOMS: atom_id res chain seq x y z
N MET A 1 0.72 -17.64 3.38
CA MET A 1 -0.06 -16.46 3.83
C MET A 1 -1.50 -16.84 3.70
N ASP A 2 -2.30 -16.64 4.74
CA ASP A 2 -3.75 -16.73 4.64
C ASP A 2 -4.34 -15.34 4.37
N GLU A 3 -5.66 -15.30 4.20
CA GLU A 3 -6.38 -14.08 3.93
C GLU A 3 -6.23 -13.02 5.05
N SER A 4 -6.30 -13.42 6.31
CA SER A 4 -6.23 -12.48 7.42
C SER A 4 -4.85 -11.84 7.54
N ASP A 5 -3.78 -12.63 7.36
CA ASP A 5 -2.39 -12.15 7.29
C ASP A 5 -2.19 -11.23 6.07
N TYR A 6 -2.82 -11.56 4.94
CA TYR A 6 -2.76 -10.75 3.73
C TYR A 6 -3.32 -9.35 3.92
N TRP A 7 -4.53 -9.19 4.45
CA TRP A 7 -5.15 -7.87 4.62
C TRP A 7 -4.35 -6.98 5.57
N GLY A 8 -3.82 -7.54 6.66
CA GLY A 8 -2.95 -6.81 7.58
C GLY A 8 -1.65 -6.36 6.92
N ARG A 9 -1.04 -7.18 6.06
CA ARG A 9 0.18 -6.78 5.32
C ARG A 9 -0.11 -5.78 4.22
N LEU A 10 -1.24 -5.92 3.53
CA LEU A 10 -1.65 -5.03 2.46
C LEU A 10 -1.86 -3.60 2.97
N GLU A 11 -2.38 -3.45 4.19
CA GLU A 11 -2.46 -2.16 4.88
C GLU A 11 -1.11 -1.44 4.89
N TYR A 12 -0.06 -2.08 5.42
CA TYR A 12 1.28 -1.50 5.45
C TYR A 12 1.81 -1.18 4.05
N ARG A 13 1.60 -2.07 3.07
CA ARG A 13 2.03 -1.82 1.68
C ARG A 13 1.32 -0.62 1.06
N VAL A 14 0.02 -0.46 1.30
CA VAL A 14 -0.74 0.71 0.82
C VAL A 14 -0.26 1.98 1.51
N CYS A 15 0.07 1.93 2.80
CA CYS A 15 0.64 3.06 3.52
C CYS A 15 1.98 3.52 2.94
N ASP A 16 2.88 2.58 2.62
CA ASP A 16 4.17 2.89 2.00
C ASP A 16 3.97 3.57 0.63
N GLU A 17 3.09 3.02 -0.21
CA GLU A 17 2.78 3.56 -1.54
C GLU A 17 2.13 4.95 -1.44
N LEU A 18 1.18 5.15 -0.50
CA LEU A 18 0.56 6.45 -0.22
C LEU A 18 1.57 7.49 0.28
N ALA A 19 2.54 7.07 1.10
CA ALA A 19 3.63 7.94 1.56
C ALA A 19 4.46 8.44 0.37
N GLY A 20 4.78 7.56 -0.59
CA GLY A 20 5.44 7.95 -1.84
C GLY A 20 4.63 8.93 -2.72
N LEU A 21 3.29 8.84 -2.68
CA LEU A 21 2.40 9.75 -3.39
C LEU A 21 2.20 11.10 -2.68
N SER A 22 2.36 11.13 -1.35
CA SER A 22 2.06 12.30 -0.51
C SER A 22 2.82 13.57 -0.92
N HIS A 23 4.03 13.40 -1.45
CA HIS A 23 4.86 14.48 -2.01
C HIS A 23 4.19 15.20 -3.19
N ILE A 24 3.35 14.48 -3.94
CA ILE A 24 2.67 14.95 -5.15
C ILE A 24 1.29 15.51 -4.81
N VAL A 25 0.58 14.90 -3.84
CA VAL A 25 -0.83 15.22 -3.56
C VAL A 25 -1.04 16.22 -2.42
N GLY A 26 0.03 16.61 -1.71
CA GLY A 26 0.02 17.68 -0.70
C GLY A 26 -0.81 17.37 0.55
N ARG A 27 -1.18 16.10 0.76
CA ARG A 27 -1.85 15.61 1.97
C ARG A 27 -1.29 14.26 2.36
N PHE A 28 -1.17 14.05 3.66
CA PHE A 28 -0.84 12.75 4.24
C PHE A 28 -2.07 11.86 4.20
N TYR A 29 -1.89 10.65 3.68
CA TYR A 29 -2.88 9.58 3.67
C TYR A 29 -2.26 8.35 4.32
N TRP A 30 -3.03 7.64 5.12
CA TRP A 30 -2.68 6.35 5.71
C TRP A 30 -3.88 5.41 5.62
N CYS A 31 -3.65 4.12 5.39
CA CYS A 31 -4.70 3.11 5.39
C CYS A 31 -4.73 2.41 6.75
N ASP A 32 -5.91 2.32 7.36
CA ASP A 32 -6.14 1.71 8.69
C ASP A 32 -7.05 0.48 8.55
N GLY A 33 -6.73 -0.36 7.57
CA GLY A 33 -7.35 -1.64 7.36
C GLY A 33 -8.35 -1.73 6.20
N PHE A 34 -8.64 -2.97 5.85
CA PHE A 34 -9.54 -3.39 4.78
C PHE A 34 -10.67 -4.26 5.31
N VAL A 35 -11.85 -4.10 4.73
CA VAL A 35 -13.03 -4.93 4.95
C VAL A 35 -13.51 -5.42 3.59
N PRO A 36 -13.13 -6.63 3.16
CA PRO A 36 -13.66 -7.19 1.93
C PRO A 36 -15.17 -7.47 2.07
N ASP A 37 -15.92 -7.14 1.02
CA ASP A 37 -17.38 -7.27 1.00
C ASP A 37 -17.85 -8.29 -0.05
N GLN A 38 -17.19 -8.37 -1.21
CA GLN A 38 -17.61 -9.22 -2.32
C GLN A 38 -16.42 -9.78 -3.10
N TYR A 39 -16.51 -11.07 -3.46
CA TYR A 39 -15.49 -11.80 -4.22
C TYR A 39 -16.09 -12.18 -5.58
N ILE A 40 -15.56 -11.58 -6.64
CA ILE A 40 -15.93 -11.86 -8.03
C ILE A 40 -14.75 -12.67 -8.61
N LEU A 41 -14.79 -13.99 -8.48
CA LEU A 41 -13.62 -14.85 -8.72
C LEU A 41 -13.56 -15.42 -10.14
N ASP A 42 -14.70 -15.46 -10.82
CA ASP A 42 -14.87 -15.95 -12.18
C ASP A 42 -15.06 -14.80 -13.17
N GLY A 43 -14.72 -15.06 -14.44
CA GLY A 43 -14.89 -14.10 -15.53
C GLY A 43 -13.61 -13.37 -15.94
N PRO A 44 -13.71 -12.44 -16.91
CA PRO A 44 -12.57 -11.83 -17.59
C PRO A 44 -11.81 -10.80 -16.74
N SER A 45 -12.37 -10.37 -15.61
CA SER A 45 -11.75 -9.39 -14.71
C SER A 45 -12.09 -9.74 -13.26
N PRO A 46 -11.50 -10.83 -12.73
CA PRO A 46 -11.77 -11.28 -11.37
C PRO A 46 -11.22 -10.27 -10.37
N CYS A 47 -11.97 -10.00 -9.30
CA CYS A 47 -11.62 -8.99 -8.31
C CYS A 47 -12.28 -9.22 -6.95
N ILE A 48 -11.74 -8.57 -5.93
CA ILE A 48 -12.35 -8.44 -4.61
C ILE A 48 -12.74 -6.98 -4.42
N LEU A 49 -14.01 -6.76 -4.07
CA LEU A 49 -14.57 -5.46 -3.73
C LEU A 49 -14.70 -5.34 -2.23
N GLY A 50 -14.56 -4.12 -1.72
CA GLY A 50 -14.82 -3.86 -0.32
C GLY A 50 -14.61 -2.41 0.06
N ARG A 51 -14.31 -2.21 1.34
CA ARG A 51 -14.09 -0.89 1.94
C ARG A 51 -12.76 -0.83 2.66
N ALA A 52 -12.09 0.31 2.57
CA ALA A 52 -10.81 0.59 3.23
C ALA A 52 -10.96 1.85 4.07
N TRP A 53 -10.42 1.83 5.29
CA TRP A 53 -10.35 3.02 6.13
C TRP A 53 -9.14 3.85 5.72
N LEU A 54 -9.37 5.10 5.35
CA LEU A 54 -8.34 6.05 4.97
C LEU A 54 -8.32 7.19 5.97
N VAL A 55 -7.20 7.33 6.66
CA VAL A 55 -6.90 8.50 7.49
C VAL A 55 -6.29 9.59 6.62
N ILE A 56 -6.84 10.79 6.70
CA ILE A 56 -6.49 11.96 5.90
C ILE A 56 -6.03 13.07 6.85
N GLY A 57 -4.74 13.39 6.82
CA GLY A 57 -4.14 14.30 7.80
C GLY A 57 -4.10 13.69 9.20
N THR A 58 -4.40 14.47 10.24
CA THR A 58 -4.18 14.05 11.64
C THR A 58 -5.43 13.51 12.35
N ASN A 59 -6.64 13.86 11.92
CA ASN A 59 -7.86 13.63 12.71
C ASN A 59 -9.10 13.30 11.86
N TYR A 60 -8.93 12.80 10.64
CA TYR A 60 -10.07 12.54 9.77
C TYR A 60 -9.94 11.19 9.09
N ASP A 61 -10.87 10.29 9.39
CA ASP A 61 -11.00 8.97 8.81
C ASP A 61 -12.21 8.94 7.87
N GLU A 62 -12.05 8.29 6.72
CA GLU A 62 -13.13 8.03 5.78
C GLU A 62 -13.09 6.59 5.31
N LEU A 63 -14.27 6.04 5.07
CA LEU A 63 -14.43 4.74 4.45
C LEU A 63 -14.49 4.90 2.92
N TRP A 64 -13.50 4.36 2.23
CA TRP A 64 -13.38 4.41 0.78
C TRP A 64 -13.69 3.05 0.17
N ALA A 65 -14.27 3.02 -1.02
CA ALA A 65 -14.41 1.77 -1.76
C ALA A 65 -13.02 1.28 -2.21
N PHE A 66 -12.79 -0.03 -2.25
CA PHE A 66 -11.64 -0.58 -2.93
C PHE A 66 -12.02 -1.66 -3.94
N THR A 67 -11.13 -1.86 -4.91
CA THR A 67 -11.16 -2.96 -5.86
C THR A 67 -9.76 -3.55 -5.95
N LEU A 68 -9.59 -4.80 -5.53
CA LEU A 68 -8.38 -5.57 -5.71
C LEU A 68 -8.53 -6.46 -6.93
N LEU A 69 -7.76 -6.19 -7.98
CA LEU A 69 -7.77 -6.96 -9.22
C LEU A 69 -6.93 -8.23 -9.04
N LEU A 70 -7.52 -9.37 -9.40
CA LEU A 70 -6.85 -10.67 -9.39
C LEU A 70 -6.18 -10.91 -10.76
N ASN A 71 -5.01 -11.52 -10.75
CA ASN A 71 -4.25 -11.82 -11.97
C ASN A 71 -4.81 -13.01 -12.77
N ARG A 72 -5.69 -13.81 -12.17
CA ARG A 72 -6.35 -14.97 -12.79
C ARG A 72 -7.69 -15.24 -12.12
N SER A 73 -8.58 -15.91 -12.85
CA SER A 73 -9.80 -16.45 -12.28
C SER A 73 -9.46 -17.65 -11.39
N VAL A 74 -10.24 -17.84 -10.33
CA VAL A 74 -10.15 -18.98 -9.42
C VAL A 74 -11.55 -19.50 -9.11
N LEU A 75 -11.68 -20.75 -8.69
CA LEU A 75 -12.99 -21.35 -8.44
C LEU A 75 -13.51 -21.03 -7.03
N SER A 76 -12.60 -20.72 -6.10
CA SER A 76 -12.95 -20.37 -4.72
C SER A 76 -11.88 -19.50 -4.06
N VAL A 77 -12.21 -18.96 -2.88
CA VAL A 77 -11.31 -18.08 -2.11
C VAL A 77 -10.06 -18.85 -1.64
N GLU A 78 -10.19 -20.14 -1.37
CA GLU A 78 -9.10 -21.01 -0.91
C GLU A 78 -8.03 -21.25 -2.00
N GLU A 79 -8.36 -21.06 -3.27
CA GLU A 79 -7.43 -21.17 -4.40
C GLU A 79 -6.65 -19.87 -4.67
N ILE A 80 -7.01 -18.78 -3.98
CA ILE A 80 -6.29 -17.51 -4.08
C ILE A 80 -4.90 -17.67 -3.48
N ASP A 81 -3.88 -17.44 -4.30
CA ASP A 81 -2.52 -17.30 -3.80
C ASP A 81 -2.33 -15.89 -3.22
N TRP A 82 -2.73 -15.73 -1.97
CA TRP A 82 -2.63 -14.47 -1.23
C TRP A 82 -1.21 -13.90 -1.21
N SER A 83 -0.19 -14.76 -1.20
CA SER A 83 1.21 -14.32 -1.18
C SER A 83 1.61 -13.69 -2.51
N ALA A 84 1.11 -14.22 -3.63
CA ALA A 84 1.38 -13.71 -4.96
C ALA A 84 0.63 -12.39 -5.28
N LEU A 85 -0.44 -12.09 -4.54
CA LEU A 85 -1.17 -10.82 -4.67
C LEU A 85 -0.52 -9.68 -3.90
N LEU A 86 0.32 -9.97 -2.90
CA LEU A 86 0.96 -8.93 -2.11
C LEU A 86 2.13 -8.33 -2.92
N PRO A 87 2.11 -7.02 -3.22
CA PRO A 87 3.22 -6.38 -3.92
C PRO A 87 4.50 -6.43 -3.07
N ALA A 88 5.62 -6.83 -3.69
CA ALA A 88 6.93 -6.84 -3.05
C ALA A 88 7.35 -5.45 -2.52
N ASP A 89 8.28 -5.41 -1.58
CA ASP A 89 8.64 -4.15 -0.90
C ASP A 89 9.24 -3.09 -1.83
N ASP A 90 9.87 -3.52 -2.92
CA ASP A 90 10.61 -2.72 -3.89
C ASP A 90 9.83 -2.38 -5.16
N VAL A 91 8.49 -2.55 -5.16
CA VAL A 91 7.63 -2.21 -6.31
C VAL A 91 6.59 -1.14 -5.99
N THR A 92 6.24 -0.35 -7.00
CA THR A 92 5.28 0.77 -6.95
C THR A 92 4.32 0.73 -8.16
N ARG A 93 3.39 1.68 -8.27
CA ARG A 93 2.38 1.86 -9.35
C ARG A 93 1.30 0.79 -9.44
N TRP A 94 1.18 -0.04 -8.41
CA TRP A 94 0.09 -1.00 -8.27
C TRP A 94 -1.13 -0.40 -7.56
N LEU A 95 -1.06 0.82 -7.04
CA LEU A 95 -2.16 1.52 -6.39
C LEU A 95 -2.60 2.74 -7.21
N THR A 96 -3.89 2.82 -7.50
CA THR A 96 -4.54 4.04 -8.01
C THR A 96 -5.46 4.62 -6.95
N VAL A 97 -5.36 5.94 -6.72
CA VAL A 97 -6.13 6.67 -5.72
C VAL A 97 -7.07 7.66 -6.41
N ASP A 98 -8.36 7.34 -6.52
CA ASP A 98 -9.39 8.26 -7.02
C ASP A 98 -10.08 8.99 -5.85
N ARG A 99 -9.57 10.19 -5.56
CA ARG A 99 -10.07 11.03 -4.46
C ARG A 99 -11.49 11.56 -4.69
N LYS A 100 -11.89 11.72 -5.95
CA LYS A 100 -13.21 12.28 -6.29
C LYS A 100 -14.29 11.24 -6.06
N ARG A 101 -14.01 9.99 -6.42
CA ARG A 101 -14.90 8.85 -6.21
C ARG A 101 -14.71 8.17 -4.86
N LYS A 102 -13.67 8.55 -4.11
CA LYS A 102 -13.26 7.91 -2.84
C LYS A 102 -13.05 6.42 -3.04
N GLN A 103 -12.17 6.10 -3.99
CA GLN A 103 -11.92 4.75 -4.43
C GLN A 103 -10.42 4.45 -4.51
N LEU A 104 -10.04 3.27 -4.02
CA LEU A 104 -8.74 2.66 -4.27
C LEU A 104 -8.88 1.55 -5.31
N ILE A 105 -7.96 1.49 -6.27
CA ILE A 105 -7.83 0.35 -7.18
C ILE A 105 -6.44 -0.24 -6.96
N LEU A 106 -6.39 -1.50 -6.57
CA LEU A 106 -5.19 -2.26 -6.31
C LEU A 106 -5.01 -3.25 -7.46
N GLU A 107 -3.92 -3.10 -8.20
CA GLU A 107 -3.56 -3.93 -9.35
C GLU A 107 -2.13 -4.45 -9.18
N PRO A 108 -1.93 -5.53 -8.39
CA PRO A 108 -0.59 -6.08 -8.15
C PRO A 108 0.16 -6.47 -9.43
N SER A 109 -0.55 -6.87 -10.49
CA SER A 109 0.03 -7.19 -11.80
C SER A 109 0.62 -5.99 -12.53
N ALA A 110 0.22 -4.77 -12.18
CA ALA A 110 0.75 -3.53 -12.75
C ALA A 110 2.00 -3.04 -12.00
N ALA A 111 2.41 -3.71 -10.92
CA ALA A 111 3.55 -3.32 -10.12
C ALA A 111 4.84 -3.27 -10.96
N VAL A 112 5.62 -2.22 -10.78
CA VAL A 112 6.93 -2.06 -11.40
C VAL A 112 7.99 -1.83 -10.35
N LEU A 113 9.20 -2.32 -10.61
CA LEU A 113 10.36 -2.06 -9.75
C LEU A 113 10.51 -0.55 -9.54
N ASP A 114 10.52 -0.13 -8.28
CA ASP A 114 10.81 1.23 -7.90
C ASP A 114 12.28 1.50 -8.19
N LYS A 115 12.54 2.21 -9.29
CA LYS A 115 13.90 2.65 -9.61
C LYS A 115 14.25 3.74 -8.61
N ALA A 116 14.86 3.35 -7.50
CA ALA A 116 15.39 4.28 -6.53
C ALA A 116 16.19 5.40 -7.24
N PRO A 117 16.07 6.67 -6.81
CA PRO A 117 17.13 7.63 -7.07
C PRO A 117 18.45 7.07 -6.49
N PRO A 118 19.62 7.45 -7.06
CA PRO A 118 20.89 6.92 -6.57
C PRO A 118 21.04 7.17 -5.07
N THR A 119 21.54 6.14 -4.38
CA THR A 119 21.82 6.09 -2.94
C THR A 119 22.50 7.39 -2.45
N PRO A 120 22.19 7.89 -1.23
CA PRO A 120 22.94 9.00 -0.69
C PRO A 120 24.38 8.56 -0.54
N ARG A 121 25.31 9.29 -1.18
CA ARG A 121 26.74 9.14 -0.96
C ARG A 121 26.99 9.19 0.54
N GLY A 122 27.40 8.08 1.13
CA GLY A 122 27.99 8.08 2.44
C GLY A 122 29.17 9.05 2.47
N LYS A 123 29.16 9.97 3.42
CA LYS A 123 30.33 10.28 4.25
C LYS A 123 29.82 10.70 5.63
N LEU A 124 29.96 9.76 6.57
CA LEU A 124 30.36 10.07 7.93
C LEU A 124 31.52 11.07 7.87
N ASN A 125 31.26 12.32 8.25
CA ASN A 125 32.30 13.20 8.75
C ASN A 125 31.79 13.74 10.08
N GLY A 126 32.63 13.54 11.10
CA GLY A 126 32.31 13.71 12.50
C GLY A 126 31.73 15.08 12.83
N MET A 127 30.63 15.05 13.58
CA MET A 127 30.27 16.15 14.46
C MET A 127 30.89 15.79 15.81
N ASP A 128 32.00 16.46 16.11
CA ASP A 128 32.63 16.49 17.43
C ASP A 128 31.56 16.83 18.49
N ARG A 129 31.43 15.96 19.51
CA ARG A 129 30.71 16.30 20.74
C ARG A 129 31.60 17.23 21.54
N PRO A 130 31.13 18.42 21.98
CA PRO A 130 31.89 19.17 22.97
C PRO A 130 31.84 18.39 24.29
N ASP A 131 33.03 17.94 24.68
CA ASP A 131 33.33 17.28 25.94
C ASP A 131 32.97 18.22 27.09
N GLY A 132 31.98 17.84 27.89
CA GLY A 132 31.68 18.50 29.14
C GLY A 132 32.60 17.96 30.22
N ARG A 133 33.59 18.75 30.66
CA ARG A 133 34.20 18.58 31.98
C ARG A 133 34.64 19.89 32.63
N ALA A 134 34.04 20.10 33.79
CA ALA A 134 34.38 20.93 34.94
C ALA A 134 35.78 21.57 35.01
N CYS A 135 35.80 22.88 35.30
CA CYS A 135 36.34 23.46 36.52
C CYS A 135 35.46 24.65 36.94
#